data_AF-A0A7C4TAF5-F1
#
_entry.id   AF-A0A7C4TAF5-F1
#
_cell.length_a   1.000
_cell.length_b   1.000
_cell.length_c   1.000
_cell.angle_alpha   90.00
_cell.angle_beta   90.00
_cell.angle_gamma   90.00
#
_symmetry.space_group_name_H-M   'P 1'
#
loop_
_entity.id
_entity.type
_entity.pdbx_description
1 polymer ?
#
loop_
_entity_poly.entity_id
_entity_poly.type
_entity_poly.pdbx_seq_one_letter_code
_entity_poly.pdbx_strand_id
1 'polypeptide(L)'
;MVNGLDLLGHNRTFQMHWARRVAAFAIDLAAVFAPLWSTLYLDGIRRPEIYGILGGVILFVYSTVCEAVFRRTVGKLIAGLEVRSLDGPMTLAKAAVRSFPKLFWFAFPAIDTLAGLIVEGDPRQRWSDKVLGTTVAQSHLIHVRVHRLEPSDAGTR
;
A
#
# COMPACT_ATOMS: atom_id res chain seq x y z
N MET A 1 -0.89 26.98 7.32
CA MET A 1 -0.27 25.65 7.15
C MET A 1 -1.14 24.89 6.16
N VAL A 2 -0.60 24.50 5.00
CA VAL A 2 -1.38 23.80 3.97
C VAL A 2 -1.47 22.33 4.37
N ASN A 3 -2.68 21.84 4.64
CA ASN A 3 -2.91 20.48 5.10
C ASN A 3 -3.07 19.51 3.91
N GLY A 4 -2.87 18.20 4.11
CA GLY A 4 -2.98 17.21 3.02
C GLY A 4 -4.35 17.16 2.35
N LEU A 5 -5.41 17.50 3.09
CA LEU A 5 -6.77 17.65 2.58
C LEU A 5 -6.93 18.84 1.64
N ASP A 6 -6.22 19.93 1.89
CA ASP A 6 -6.27 21.16 1.11
C ASP A 6 -5.56 20.96 -0.26
N LEU A 7 -4.46 20.20 -0.25
CA LEU A 7 -3.78 19.71 -1.45
C LEU A 7 -4.64 18.74 -2.27
N LEU A 8 -5.51 17.96 -1.60
CA LEU A 8 -6.44 17.05 -2.26
C LEU A 8 -7.54 17.80 -3.03
N GLY A 9 -7.91 19.02 -2.63
CA GLY A 9 -8.82 19.87 -3.39
C GLY A 9 -8.16 20.51 -4.62
N HIS A 10 -6.88 20.87 -4.54
CA HIS A 10 -6.24 21.77 -5.50
C HIS A 10 -5.26 21.10 -6.49
N ASN A 11 -4.76 19.89 -6.21
CA ASN A 11 -3.73 19.25 -7.03
C ASN A 11 -4.22 17.94 -7.70
N ARG A 12 -4.49 18.00 -9.01
CA ARG A 12 -4.95 16.83 -9.80
C ARG A 12 -3.99 15.64 -9.79
N THR A 13 -2.68 15.88 -9.74
CA THR A 13 -1.68 14.79 -9.70
C THR A 13 -1.78 14.01 -8.40
N PHE A 14 -2.04 14.72 -7.30
CA PHE A 14 -2.23 14.13 -5.98
C PHE A 14 -3.55 13.36 -5.88
N GLN A 15 -4.64 13.93 -6.38
CA GLN A 15 -5.93 13.25 -6.50
C GLN A 15 -5.81 11.96 -7.31
N MET A 16 -5.16 12.01 -8.47
CA MET A 16 -4.98 10.85 -9.35
C MET A 16 -4.14 9.75 -8.67
N HIS A 17 -3.11 10.12 -7.90
CA HIS A 17 -2.33 9.15 -7.13
C HIS A 17 -3.19 8.43 -6.09
N TRP A 18 -3.98 9.16 -5.31
CA TRP A 18 -4.89 8.58 -4.32
C TRP A 18 -6.01 7.76 -4.96
N ALA A 19 -6.59 8.23 -6.06
CA ALA A 19 -7.60 7.50 -6.82
C ALA A 19 -7.06 6.14 -7.29
N ARG A 20 -5.81 6.10 -7.81
CA ARG A 20 -5.14 4.83 -8.16
C ARG A 20 -4.92 3.92 -6.95
N ARG A 21 -4.60 4.47 -5.78
CA ARG A 21 -4.47 3.67 -4.54
C ARG A 21 -5.81 3.08 -4.08
N VAL A 22 -6.90 3.85 -4.19
CA VAL A 22 -8.26 3.37 -3.89
C VAL A 22 -8.69 2.30 -4.89
N ALA A 23 -8.49 2.53 -6.18
CA ALA A 23 -8.79 1.56 -7.24
C ALA A 23 -7.98 0.26 -7.05
N ALA A 24 -6.68 0.36 -6.77
CA ALA A 24 -5.84 -0.79 -6.46
C ALA A 24 -6.39 -1.60 -5.29
N PHE A 25 -6.80 -0.94 -4.21
CA PHE A 25 -7.38 -1.61 -3.05
C PHE A 25 -8.73 -2.27 -3.37
N ALA A 26 -9.59 -1.61 -4.15
CA ALA A 26 -10.86 -2.19 -4.58
C ALA A 26 -10.66 -3.46 -5.45
N ILE A 27 -9.66 -3.44 -6.34
CA ILE A 27 -9.29 -4.61 -7.14
C ILE A 27 -8.75 -5.74 -6.26
N ASP A 28 -7.89 -5.42 -5.28
CA ASP A 28 -7.39 -6.42 -4.33
C ASP A 28 -8.53 -7.04 -3.50
N LEU A 29 -9.52 -6.24 -3.10
CA LEU A 29 -10.73 -6.76 -2.46
C LEU A 29 -11.47 -7.72 -3.39
N ALA A 30 -11.75 -7.33 -4.63
CA ALA A 30 -12.43 -8.22 -5.58
C ALA A 30 -11.65 -9.52 -5.81
N ALA A 31 -10.33 -9.42 -5.99
CA ALA A 31 -9.46 -10.58 -6.23
C ALA A 31 -9.45 -11.58 -5.07
N VAL A 32 -9.60 -11.12 -3.82
CA VAL A 32 -9.62 -11.98 -2.63
C VAL A 32 -11.03 -12.44 -2.29
N PHE A 33 -11.99 -11.51 -2.24
CA PHE A 33 -13.33 -11.78 -1.76
C PHE A 33 -14.17 -12.56 -2.78
N ALA A 34 -14.03 -12.30 -4.09
CA ALA A 34 -14.82 -13.01 -5.10
C ALA A 34 -14.60 -14.53 -5.07
N PRO A 35 -13.37 -15.07 -5.13
CA PRO A 35 -13.18 -16.53 -5.05
C PRO A 35 -13.58 -17.08 -3.69
N LEU A 36 -13.24 -16.39 -2.58
CA LEU A 36 -13.56 -16.83 -1.23
C LEU A 36 -15.08 -16.93 -1.00
N TRP A 37 -15.83 -15.90 -1.37
CA TRP A 37 -17.28 -15.88 -1.18
C TRP A 37 -17.96 -16.90 -2.07
N SER A 38 -17.44 -17.10 -3.28
CA SER A 38 -17.94 -18.13 -4.19
C SER A 38 -17.77 -19.53 -3.60
N THR A 39 -16.59 -19.86 -3.07
CA THR A 39 -16.35 -21.17 -2.44
C THR A 39 -17.21 -21.38 -1.20
N LEU A 40 -17.24 -20.40 -0.28
CA LEU A 40 -18.07 -20.50 0.93
C LEU A 40 -19.57 -20.65 0.61
N TYR A 41 -20.05 -19.95 -0.42
CA TYR A 41 -21.44 -20.04 -0.85
C TYR A 41 -21.76 -21.42 -1.45
N LEU A 42 -20.87 -21.96 -2.29
CA LEU A 42 -21.00 -23.30 -2.87
C LEU A 42 -20.95 -24.40 -1.78
N ASP A 43 -20.16 -24.21 -0.73
CA ASP A 43 -20.08 -25.10 0.44
C ASP A 43 -21.30 -24.97 1.37
N GLY A 44 -22.26 -24.11 1.05
CA GLY A 44 -23.49 -23.91 1.83
C GLY A 44 -23.29 -23.14 3.14
N ILE A 45 -22.12 -22.55 3.36
CA ILE A 45 -21.82 -21.76 4.56
C ILE A 45 -22.53 -20.40 4.41
N ARG A 46 -23.47 -20.07 5.30
CA ARG A 46 -24.23 -18.79 5.27
C ARG A 46 -23.98 -17.89 6.47
N ARG A 47 -22.85 -18.10 7.16
CA ARG A 47 -22.51 -17.38 8.40
C ARG A 47 -21.71 -16.11 8.07
N PRO A 48 -22.28 -14.90 8.15
CA PRO A 48 -21.61 -13.67 7.73
C PRO A 48 -20.29 -13.39 8.48
N GLU A 49 -20.19 -13.84 9.73
CA GLU A 49 -18.97 -13.76 10.53
C GLU A 49 -17.79 -14.50 9.89
N ILE A 50 -18.04 -15.64 9.22
CA ILE A 50 -16.99 -16.41 8.53
C ILE A 50 -16.51 -15.62 7.31
N TYR A 51 -17.43 -15.05 6.54
CA TYR A 51 -17.11 -14.25 5.36
C TYR A 51 -16.24 -13.03 5.72
N GLY A 52 -16.57 -12.37 6.83
CA GLY A 52 -15.84 -11.19 7.30
C GLY A 52 -14.46 -11.51 7.86
N ILE A 53 -14.39 -12.44 8.82
CA ILE A 53 -13.14 -12.78 9.53
C ILE A 53 -12.16 -13.48 8.57
N LEU A 54 -12.62 -14.51 7.87
CA LEU A 54 -11.76 -15.26 6.95
C LEU A 54 -11.33 -14.38 5.78
N GLY A 55 -12.21 -13.52 5.27
CA GLY A 55 -11.89 -12.53 4.23
C GLY A 55 -10.80 -11.56 4.67
N GLY A 56 -10.91 -11.01 5.89
CA GLY A 56 -9.89 -10.12 6.46
C GLY A 56 -8.53 -10.81 6.62
N VAL A 57 -8.51 -12.04 7.15
CA VAL A 57 -7.27 -12.83 7.33
C VAL A 57 -6.63 -13.15 5.98
N ILE A 58 -7.41 -13.63 5.00
CA ILE A 58 -6.88 -13.95 3.67
C ILE A 58 -6.36 -12.70 2.98
N LEU A 59 -7.09 -11.58 3.04
CA LEU A 59 -6.64 -10.30 2.47
C LEU A 59 -5.32 -9.83 3.09
N PHE A 60 -5.17 -9.97 4.41
CA PHE A 60 -3.94 -9.66 5.12
C PHE A 60 -2.77 -10.54 4.66
N VAL A 61 -2.95 -11.86 4.63
CA VAL A 61 -1.91 -12.81 4.20
C VAL A 61 -1.53 -12.59 2.74
N TYR A 62 -2.52 -12.54 1.85
CA TYR A 62 -2.36 -12.24 0.43
C TYR A 62 -1.50 -11.00 0.22
N SER A 63 -1.90 -9.89 0.85
CA SER A 63 -1.23 -8.62 0.63
C SER A 63 0.15 -8.55 1.27
N THR A 64 0.36 -9.19 2.42
CA THR A 64 1.66 -9.30 3.07
C THR A 64 2.65 -10.08 2.19
N VAL A 65 2.24 -11.24 1.69
CA VAL A 65 3.10 -12.10 0.85
C VAL A 65 3.39 -11.41 -0.49
N CYS A 66 2.37 -10.87 -1.15
CA CYS A 66 2.56 -10.17 -2.42
C CYS A 66 3.47 -8.95 -2.29
N GLU A 67 3.31 -8.15 -1.23
CA GLU A 67 4.15 -6.97 -1.00
C GLU A 67 5.58 -7.34 -0.58
N ALA A 68 5.77 -8.42 0.18
CA ALA A 68 7.10 -8.88 0.57
C ALA A 68 7.89 -9.45 -0.62
N VAL A 69 7.24 -10.25 -1.48
CA VAL A 69 7.90 -10.95 -2.59
C VAL A 69 7.98 -10.08 -3.85
N PHE A 70 6.85 -9.50 -4.26
CA PHE A 70 6.73 -8.79 -5.54
C PHE A 70 6.73 -7.27 -5.40
N ARG A 71 6.72 -6.74 -4.16
CA ARG A 71 6.57 -5.29 -3.88
C ARG A 71 5.28 -4.68 -4.42
N ARG A 72 4.33 -5.51 -4.86
CA ARG A 72 3.05 -5.11 -5.43
C ARG A 72 2.03 -6.23 -5.27
N THR A 73 0.78 -5.84 -5.06
CA THR A 73 -0.40 -6.71 -5.17
C THR A 73 -0.94 -6.68 -6.60
N VAL A 74 -1.93 -7.53 -6.92
CA VAL A 74 -2.55 -7.55 -8.26
C VAL A 74 -3.21 -6.22 -8.58
N GLY A 75 -3.95 -5.63 -7.63
CA GLY A 75 -4.55 -4.33 -7.81
C GLY A 75 -3.51 -3.23 -7.96
N LYS A 76 -2.41 -3.27 -7.20
CA LYS A 76 -1.30 -2.30 -7.38
C LYS A 76 -0.58 -2.47 -8.71
N LEU A 77 -0.41 -3.70 -9.19
CA LEU A 77 0.14 -3.97 -10.51
C LEU A 77 -0.71 -3.31 -11.61
N ILE A 78 -2.03 -3.53 -11.58
CA ILE A 78 -2.97 -2.95 -12.55
C ILE A 78 -2.98 -1.41 -12.45
N ALA A 79 -2.90 -0.87 -11.23
CA ALA A 79 -2.85 0.57 -11.01
C ALA A 79 -1.49 1.22 -11.32
N GLY A 80 -0.47 0.44 -11.70
CA GLY A 80 0.89 0.94 -11.96
C GLY A 80 1.57 1.49 -10.71
N LEU A 81 1.38 0.83 -9.57
CA LEU A 81 1.91 1.21 -8.27
C LEU A 81 2.88 0.14 -7.75
N GLU A 82 3.98 0.57 -7.15
CA GLU A 82 4.96 -0.28 -6.47
C GLU A 82 5.17 0.24 -5.04
N VAL A 83 5.36 -0.70 -4.12
CA VAL A 83 5.69 -0.43 -2.73
C VAL A 83 7.20 -0.46 -2.55
N ARG A 84 7.79 0.62 -2.03
CA ARG A 84 9.21 0.64 -1.67
C ARG A 84 9.43 1.02 -0.22
N SER A 85 10.45 0.40 0.36
CA SER A 85 10.99 0.78 1.66
C SER A 85 11.91 1.99 1.46
N LEU A 86 11.77 3.01 2.31
CA LEU A 86 12.67 4.16 2.35
C LEU A 86 13.98 3.79 3.07
N ASP A 87 13.90 2.89 4.06
CA ASP A 87 15.04 2.39 4.83
C ASP A 87 15.23 0.88 4.64
N GLY A 88 16.20 0.48 3.80
CA GLY A 88 16.65 -0.91 3.64
C GLY A 88 15.73 -1.82 2.81
N PRO A 89 16.00 -3.14 2.77
CA PRO A 89 15.24 -4.11 1.98
C PRO A 89 13.80 -4.28 2.51
N MET A 90 12.85 -4.53 1.62
CA MET A 90 11.47 -4.84 1.99
C MET A 90 11.43 -6.25 2.63
N THR A 91 11.25 -6.30 3.95
CA THR A 91 11.14 -7.56 4.69
C THR A 91 9.68 -7.99 4.87
N LEU A 92 9.46 -9.30 5.07
CA LEU A 92 8.14 -9.85 5.36
C LEU A 92 7.50 -9.17 6.60
N ALA A 93 8.28 -8.94 7.65
CA ALA A 93 7.82 -8.26 8.86
C ALA A 93 7.32 -6.84 8.56
N LYS A 94 8.09 -6.05 7.78
CA LYS A 94 7.69 -4.69 7.41
C LYS A 94 6.42 -4.68 6.55
N ALA A 95 6.29 -5.63 5.61
CA ALA A 95 5.09 -5.81 4.80
C ALA A 95 3.86 -6.23 5.64
N ALA A 96 4.06 -7.05 6.67
CA ALA A 96 3.01 -7.52 7.57
C ALA A 96 2.46 -6.36 8.42
N VAL A 97 3.32 -5.61 9.11
CA VAL A 97 2.88 -4.47 9.94
C VAL A 97 2.13 -3.43 9.09
N ARG A 98 2.63 -3.15 7.88
CA ARG A 98 1.97 -2.25 6.93
C ARG A 98 0.60 -2.76 6.46
N SER A 99 0.45 -4.07 6.31
CA SER A 99 -0.79 -4.69 5.86
C SER A 99 -1.80 -4.91 6.97
N PHE A 100 -1.40 -4.74 8.24
CA PHE A 100 -2.25 -4.94 9.41
C PHE A 100 -3.60 -4.19 9.36
N PRO A 101 -3.68 -2.91 8.92
CA PRO A 101 -4.97 -2.22 8.77
C PRO A 101 -5.96 -2.95 7.85
N LYS A 102 -5.49 -3.78 6.91
CA LYS A 102 -6.37 -4.54 6.00
C LYS A 102 -7.12 -5.68 6.68
N LEU A 103 -6.71 -6.13 7.87
CA LEU A 103 -7.48 -7.09 8.67
C LEU A 103 -8.88 -6.54 8.97
N PHE A 104 -8.99 -5.23 9.19
CA PHE A 104 -10.26 -4.52 9.37
C PHE A 104 -10.64 -3.77 8.09
N TRP A 105 -10.70 -4.51 6.98
CA TRP A 105 -10.88 -4.03 5.60
C TRP A 105 -11.98 -2.96 5.40
N PHE A 106 -13.00 -2.94 6.27
CA PHE A 106 -14.12 -2.01 6.20
C PHE A 106 -13.87 -0.63 6.84
N ALA A 107 -12.96 -0.50 7.81
CA ALA A 107 -12.80 0.73 8.59
C ALA A 107 -11.35 1.22 8.68
N PHE A 108 -10.42 0.37 9.10
CA PHE A 108 -9.05 0.81 9.38
C PHE A 108 -8.29 1.33 8.15
N PRO A 109 -8.43 0.77 6.93
CA PRO A 109 -7.73 1.33 5.77
C PRO A 109 -8.16 2.75 5.43
N ALA A 110 -9.43 3.09 5.67
CA ALA A 110 -9.95 4.43 5.48
C ALA A 110 -9.42 5.39 6.57
N ILE A 111 -9.45 4.97 7.83
CA ILE A 111 -8.96 5.76 8.96
C ILE A 111 -7.44 5.99 8.85
N ASP A 112 -6.66 4.98 8.51
CA ASP A 112 -5.21 5.06 8.32
C ASP A 112 -4.83 6.01 7.16
N THR A 113 -5.66 6.04 6.12
CA THR A 113 -5.53 6.97 5.00
C THR A 113 -5.85 8.41 5.42
N LEU A 114 -6.94 8.62 6.14
CA LEU A 114 -7.33 9.94 6.66
C LEU A 114 -6.31 10.48 7.67
N ALA A 115 -5.83 9.62 8.59
CA ALA A 115 -4.77 9.98 9.53
C ALA A 115 -3.48 10.38 8.81
N GLY A 116 -3.11 9.68 7.73
CA GLY A 116 -1.95 10.02 6.91
C GLY A 116 -2.05 11.41 6.23
N LEU A 117 -3.27 11.80 5.83
CA LEU A 117 -3.58 13.09 5.22
C LEU A 117 -3.62 14.26 6.23
N ILE A 118 -3.90 13.96 7.51
CA ILE A 118 -3.99 14.95 8.60
C ILE A 118 -2.63 15.19 9.27
N VAL A 119 -1.81 14.14 9.41
CA VAL A 119 -0.50 14.22 10.07
C VAL A 119 0.51 14.92 9.17
N GLU A 120 1.33 15.80 9.74
CA GLU A 120 2.40 16.53 9.02
C GLU A 120 3.41 15.56 8.34
N GLY A 121 4.01 15.99 7.23
CA GLY A 121 4.92 15.18 6.39
C GLY A 121 4.40 14.95 4.97
N ASP A 122 4.99 14.01 4.21
CA ASP A 122 4.59 13.74 2.82
C ASP A 122 3.10 13.33 2.75
N PRO A 123 2.21 14.16 2.16
CA PRO A 123 0.78 13.88 2.14
C PRO A 123 0.42 12.68 1.25
N ARG A 124 1.36 12.15 0.48
CA ARG A 124 1.15 10.99 -0.41
C ARG A 124 1.19 9.65 0.34
N GLN A 125 1.60 9.66 1.61
CA GLN A 125 1.83 8.47 2.43
C GLN A 125 0.70 8.28 3.45
N ARG A 126 0.31 7.03 3.73
CA ARG A 126 -0.58 6.72 4.85
C ARG A 126 0.14 6.95 6.18
N TRP A 127 -0.61 7.00 7.28
CA TRP A 127 0.02 7.10 8.60
C TRP A 127 0.90 5.87 8.89
N SER A 128 0.39 4.66 8.64
CA SER A 128 1.18 3.42 8.74
C SER A 128 2.43 3.42 7.85
N ASP A 129 2.33 4.02 6.65
CA ASP A 129 3.44 4.17 5.72
C ASP A 129 4.55 5.07 6.30
N LYS A 130 4.17 6.19 6.95
CA LYS A 130 5.08 7.13 7.62
C LYS A 130 5.80 6.49 8.81
N VAL A 131 5.06 5.78 9.67
CA VAL A 131 5.62 5.10 10.86
C VAL A 131 6.64 4.03 10.47
N LEU A 132 6.45 3.38 9.32
CA LEU A 132 7.30 2.26 8.87
C LEU A 132 8.39 2.67 7.87
N GLY A 133 8.46 3.95 7.50
CA GLY A 133 9.39 4.44 6.49
C GLY A 133 9.20 3.73 5.15
N THR A 134 7.96 3.68 4.65
CA THR A 134 7.65 3.07 3.36
C THR A 134 6.80 4.00 2.51
N THR A 135 6.93 3.91 1.19
CA THR A 135 6.17 4.76 0.26
C THR A 135 5.58 3.95 -0.88
N VAL A 136 4.52 4.49 -1.50
CA VAL A 136 3.94 3.95 -2.73
C VAL A 136 4.30 4.91 -3.86
N ALA A 137 5.07 4.43 -4.83
CA ALA A 137 5.47 5.21 -5.99
C ALA A 137 4.82 4.65 -7.26
N GLN A 138 4.63 5.51 -8.26
CA GLN A 138 4.28 5.05 -9.60
C GLN A 138 5.47 4.28 -10.17
N SER A 139 5.23 3.06 -10.64
CA SER A 139 6.29 2.18 -11.14
C SER A 139 6.98 2.70 -12.42
N HIS A 140 6.32 3.58 -13.18
CA HIS A 140 6.85 4.11 -14.45
C HIS A 140 7.75 5.37 -14.31
N LEU A 141 7.83 6.01 -13.14
CA LEU A 141 8.35 7.39 -13.05
C LEU A 141 9.69 7.58 -12.32
N ILE A 142 10.44 6.51 -12.06
CA ILE A 142 11.76 6.67 -11.41
C ILE A 142 12.78 5.78 -12.13
N HIS A 143 13.34 6.31 -13.22
CA HIS A 143 14.72 6.02 -13.57
C HIS A 143 15.57 6.39 -12.35
N VAL A 144 16.05 5.38 -11.64
CA VAL A 144 17.02 5.57 -10.56
C VAL A 144 18.25 6.21 -11.21
N ARG A 145 18.40 7.53 -11.07
CA ARG A 145 19.72 8.15 -11.18
C ARG A 145 20.52 7.59 -10.02
N VAL A 146 21.23 6.50 -10.26
CA VAL A 146 22.29 6.07 -9.37
C VAL A 146 23.31 7.20 -9.45
N HIS A 147 23.34 8.07 -8.45
CA HIS A 147 24.50 8.92 -8.27
C HIS A 147 25.63 7.97 -7.92
N ARG A 148 26.42 7.63 -8.95
CA ARG A 148 27.73 7.02 -8.78
C ARG A 148 28.49 7.98 -7.87
N LEU A 149 28.73 7.58 -6.64
CA LEU A 149 29.72 8.24 -5.80
C LEU A 149 31.03 8.17 -6.58
N GLU A 150 31.46 9.30 -7.13
CA GLU A 150 32.82 9.42 -7.63
C GLU A 150 33.75 9.21 -6.43
N PRO A 151 34.74 8.32 -6.52
CA PRO A 151 35.83 8.31 -5.57
C PRO A 151 36.70 9.54 -5.87
N SER A 152 36.29 10.70 -5.38
CA SER A 152 37.21 11.84 -5.28
C SER A 152 38.12 11.61 -4.07
N ASP A 153 39.42 11.72 -4.34
CA ASP A 153 40.51 11.94 -3.38
C ASP A 153 41.10 10.70 -2.67
N ALA A 154 41.53 9.71 -3.46
CA ALA A 154 42.79 9.03 -3.13
C ALA A 154 43.93 9.90 -3.67
N GLY A 155 44.39 10.80 -2.81
CA GLY A 155 45.41 11.80 -3.11
C GLY A 155 46.66 11.20 -3.74
N THR A 156 47.03 11.78 -4.87
CA THR A 156 48.39 11.92 -5.34
C THR A 156 49.23 12.59 -4.24
N ARG A 157 50.15 11.83 -3.64
CA ARG A 157 51.54 12.22 -3.32
C ARG A 157 52.28 11.04 -2.72
#